data_AF-A0A0T6BCW6-F1
#
_entry.id   AF-A0A0T6BCW6-F1
#
_cell.length_a   1.000
_cell.length_b   1.000
_cell.length_c   1.000
_cell.angle_alpha   90.00
_cell.angle_beta   90.00
_cell.angle_gamma   90.00
#
_symmetry.space_group_name_H-M   'P 1'
#
loop_
_entity.id
_entity.type
_entity.pdbx_description
1 polymer ?
#
loop_
_entity_poly.entity_id
_entity_poly.type
_entity_poly.pdbx_seq_one_letter_code
_entity_poly.pdbx_strand_id
1 'polypeptide(L)'
;MEQGTEQYDRWVKLPFPLQFKVYVFNVTNPDEILEGYKPVVKEIGPFVYDEYRQKEDIIFEEESDTYTYTQRLIYHFNEELSAFPEDTEVTVLNAALQGLFLTVEGTDNILLTNSAWNNLFGGDGLFLTITAKKLLFEGYDFCINDNQSFIGKLFCKTIKTLVDGSKTMTYDDKKIQFSF
;
A
#
# COMPACT_ATOMS: atom_id res chain seq x y z
N MET A 1 15.17 -3.00 30.72
CA MET A 1 15.34 -1.73 29.98
C MET A 1 14.77 -0.67 30.88
N GLU A 2 15.58 0.18 31.50
CA GLU A 2 15.16 1.06 32.61
C GLU A 2 15.35 2.52 32.24
N GLN A 3 14.41 3.38 32.63
CA GLN A 3 14.49 4.82 32.38
C GLN A 3 15.77 5.43 32.96
N GLY A 4 16.42 6.31 32.19
CA GLY A 4 17.69 6.95 32.57
C GLY A 4 18.94 6.15 32.19
N THR A 5 18.78 4.97 31.58
CA THR A 5 19.89 4.21 30.99
C THR A 5 20.06 4.55 29.51
N GLU A 6 21.30 4.53 29.02
CA GLU A 6 21.59 4.72 27.59
C GLU A 6 20.90 3.64 26.73
N GLN A 7 20.79 2.42 27.25
CA GLN A 7 20.08 1.32 26.60
C GLN A 7 18.60 1.65 26.40
N TYR A 8 17.97 2.28 27.39
CA TYR A 8 16.59 2.73 27.27
C TYR A 8 16.46 3.83 26.22
N ASP A 9 17.34 4.84 26.23
CA ASP A 9 17.29 5.93 25.25
C ASP A 9 17.42 5.42 23.81
N ARG A 10 18.34 4.47 23.57
CA ARG A 10 18.50 3.82 22.25
C ARG A 10 17.30 2.94 21.87
N TRP A 11 16.62 2.35 22.85
CA TRP A 11 15.38 1.60 22.61
C TRP A 11 14.20 2.52 22.29
N VAL A 12 14.12 3.69 22.95
CA VAL A 12 13.13 4.74 22.66
C VAL A 12 13.34 5.29 21.25
N LYS A 13 14.57 5.68 20.91
CA LYS A 13 14.89 6.26 19.61
C LYS A 13 16.25 5.80 19.14
N LEU A 14 16.31 5.24 17.93
CA LEU A 14 17.58 4.85 17.35
C LEU A 14 18.46 6.09 17.11
N PRO A 15 19.76 6.04 17.45
CA PRO A 15 20.67 7.17 17.25
C PRO A 15 21.08 7.39 15.79
N PHE A 16 20.75 6.46 14.89
CA PHE A 16 20.99 6.53 13.45
C PHE A 16 19.84 5.87 12.68
N PRO A 17 19.58 6.27 11.42
CA PRO A 17 18.58 5.61 10.59
C PRO A 17 19.04 4.22 10.14
N LEU A 18 18.08 3.35 9.87
CA LEU A 18 18.31 2.06 9.23
C LEU A 18 18.11 2.19 7.72
N GLN A 19 18.87 1.44 6.93
CA GLN A 19 18.64 1.38 5.47
C GLN A 19 17.51 0.40 5.15
N PHE A 20 16.37 0.92 4.74
CA PHE A 20 15.26 0.15 4.20
C PHE A 20 15.38 0.09 2.68
N LYS A 21 15.59 -1.12 2.12
CA LYS A 21 15.81 -1.33 0.69
C LYS A 21 14.65 -2.10 0.09
N VAL A 22 14.04 -1.54 -0.94
CA VAL A 22 12.91 -2.15 -1.64
C VAL A 22 13.30 -2.52 -3.05
N TYR A 23 12.89 -3.71 -3.47
CA TYR A 23 13.02 -4.22 -4.83
C TYR A 23 11.63 -4.60 -5.33
N VAL A 24 11.26 -4.10 -6.50
CA VAL A 24 9.96 -4.32 -7.10
C VAL A 24 10.11 -5.27 -8.29
N PHE A 25 9.30 -6.32 -8.34
CA PHE A 25 9.19 -7.16 -9.53
C PHE A 25 8.24 -6.49 -10.55
N ASN A 26 8.82 -5.71 -11.45
CA ASN A 26 8.10 -5.06 -12.53
C ASN A 26 7.66 -6.08 -13.59
N VAL A 27 6.35 -6.16 -13.86
CA VAL A 27 5.77 -7.01 -14.90
C VAL A 27 6.07 -6.42 -16.28
N THR A 28 6.59 -7.22 -17.20
CA THR A 28 6.96 -6.74 -18.55
C THR A 28 6.01 -7.20 -19.65
N ASN A 29 5.11 -8.13 -19.36
CA ASN A 29 4.13 -8.68 -20.32
C ASN A 29 2.69 -8.75 -19.76
N PRO A 30 2.13 -7.64 -19.23
CA PRO A 30 0.81 -7.66 -18.60
C PRO A 30 -0.30 -8.18 -19.53
N ASP A 31 -0.29 -7.79 -20.81
CA ASP A 31 -1.31 -8.20 -21.79
C ASP A 31 -1.26 -9.71 -22.08
N GLU A 32 -0.06 -10.27 -22.24
CA GLU A 32 0.11 -11.72 -22.45
C GLU A 32 -0.36 -12.53 -21.23
N ILE A 33 -0.16 -12.01 -20.02
CA ILE A 33 -0.66 -12.67 -18.81
C ILE A 33 -2.19 -12.74 -18.83
N LEU A 34 -2.87 -11.71 -19.32
CA LEU A 34 -4.33 -11.70 -19.46
C LEU A 34 -4.83 -12.72 -20.49
N GLU A 35 -3.98 -13.10 -21.45
CA GLU A 35 -4.24 -14.18 -22.41
C GLU A 35 -3.89 -15.58 -21.87
N GLY A 36 -3.35 -15.68 -20.64
CA GLY A 36 -3.00 -16.93 -19.98
C GLY A 36 -1.54 -17.36 -20.18
N TYR A 37 -0.69 -16.50 -20.74
CA TYR A 37 0.75 -16.76 -20.82
C TYR A 37 1.43 -16.58 -19.46
N LYS A 38 2.65 -17.13 -19.36
CA LYS A 38 3.43 -17.08 -18.13
C LYS A 38 3.91 -15.63 -17.85
N PRO A 39 3.78 -15.15 -16.61
CA PRO A 39 4.33 -13.85 -16.22
C PRO A 39 5.84 -13.77 -16.40
N VAL A 40 6.29 -12.65 -16.98
CA VAL A 40 7.69 -12.23 -17.07
C VAL A 40 7.85 -10.98 -16.23
N VAL A 41 8.81 -11.03 -15.30
CA VAL A 41 9.11 -9.93 -14.38
C VAL A 41 10.58 -9.57 -14.44
N LYS A 42 10.87 -8.30 -14.16
CA LYS A 42 12.22 -7.76 -13.99
C LYS A 42 12.30 -7.05 -12.65
N GLU A 43 13.33 -7.36 -11.87
CA GLU A 43 13.60 -6.65 -10.63
C GLU A 43 14.04 -5.20 -10.91
N ILE A 44 13.41 -4.24 -10.24
CA ILE A 44 13.74 -2.81 -10.26
C ILE A 44 14.04 -2.38 -8.82
N GLY A 45 15.24 -1.85 -8.59
CA GLY A 45 15.71 -1.43 -7.29
C GLY A 45 17.25 -1.50 -7.16
N PRO A 46 17.79 -1.20 -5.97
CA PRO A 46 17.04 -0.84 -4.78
C PRO A 46 16.49 0.60 -4.83
N PHE A 47 15.28 0.77 -4.31
CA PHE A 47 14.81 2.05 -3.76
C PHE A 47 15.21 2.07 -2.27
N VAL A 48 16.09 2.97 -1.89
CA VAL A 48 16.65 3.04 -0.54
C VAL A 48 16.01 4.18 0.23
N TYR A 49 15.54 3.88 1.45
CA TYR A 49 14.99 4.84 2.39
C TYR A 49 15.76 4.77 3.71
N ASP A 50 16.05 5.93 4.28
CA ASP A 50 16.52 6.06 5.65
C ASP A 50 15.31 5.97 6.59
N GLU A 51 15.22 4.85 7.31
CA GLU A 51 14.15 4.54 8.26
C GLU A 51 14.54 5.02 9.67
N TYR A 52 13.81 6.02 10.17
CA TYR A 52 13.91 6.50 11.53
C TYR A 52 12.85 5.85 12.40
N ARG A 53 13.28 5.29 13.54
CA ARG A 53 12.42 4.59 14.51
C ARG A 53 12.37 5.35 15.83
N GLN A 54 11.16 5.66 16.28
CA GLN A 54 10.93 6.30 17.58
C GLN A 54 9.70 5.70 18.25
N LYS A 55 9.79 5.42 19.56
CA LYS A 55 8.67 5.04 20.41
C LYS A 55 8.08 6.28 21.06
N GLU A 56 6.76 6.37 21.05
CA GLU A 56 5.95 7.43 21.64
C GLU A 56 4.94 6.80 22.61
N ASP A 57 4.33 7.62 23.48
CA ASP A 57 3.31 7.18 24.45
C ASP A 57 3.74 5.99 25.32
N ILE A 58 5.00 5.99 25.78
CA ILE A 58 5.59 4.86 26.49
C ILE A 58 5.05 4.81 27.93
N ILE A 59 4.38 3.71 28.26
CA ILE A 59 3.84 3.40 29.58
C ILE A 59 4.54 2.16 30.10
N PHE A 60 5.05 2.22 31.33
CA PHE A 60 5.57 1.05 32.04
C PHE A 60 4.49 0.51 32.97
N GLU A 61 4.19 -0.78 32.83
CA GLU A 61 3.22 -1.49 33.65
C GLU A 61 3.98 -2.31 34.71
N GLU A 62 4.00 -1.81 35.94
CA GLU A 62 4.79 -2.41 37.03
C GLU A 62 4.32 -3.81 37.41
N GLU A 63 3.01 -4.08 37.38
CA GLU A 63 2.45 -5.39 37.76
C GLU A 63 2.87 -6.52 36.80
N SER A 64 3.06 -6.18 35.52
CA SER A 64 3.38 -7.12 34.45
C SER A 64 4.84 -7.07 34.02
N ASP A 65 5.62 -6.09 34.50
CA ASP A 65 6.99 -5.77 34.05
C ASP A 65 7.06 -5.59 32.52
N THR A 66 6.11 -4.85 31.95
CA THR A 66 6.02 -4.62 30.50
C THR A 66 5.95 -3.15 30.11
N TYR A 67 6.31 -2.87 28.87
CA TYR A 67 6.15 -1.55 28.25
C TYR A 67 5.11 -1.59 27.14
N THR A 68 4.15 -0.68 27.22
CA THR A 68 3.20 -0.38 26.14
C THR A 68 3.64 0.92 25.46
N TYR A 69 3.64 0.96 24.13
CA TYR A 69 4.11 2.13 23.36
C TYR A 69 3.55 2.14 21.94
N THR A 70 3.57 3.30 21.30
CA THR A 70 3.33 3.49 19.88
C THR A 70 4.66 3.57 19.14
N GLN A 71 4.89 2.71 18.13
CA GLN A 71 6.08 2.78 17.29
C GLN A 71 5.81 3.70 16.09
N ARG A 72 6.55 4.80 16.02
CA ARG A 72 6.57 5.73 14.89
C ARG A 72 7.75 5.42 13.95
N LEU A 73 7.43 5.17 12.69
CA LEU A 73 8.39 4.93 11.60
C LEU A 73 8.33 6.09 10.61
N ILE A 74 9.49 6.64 10.24
CA ILE A 74 9.59 7.71 9.23
C ILE A 74 10.59 7.25 8.18
N TYR A 75 10.20 7.31 6.91
CA TYR A 75 11.03 6.93 5.78
C TYR A 75 11.40 8.18 4.98
N HIS A 76 12.70 8.40 4.79
CA HIS A 76 13.21 9.46 3.91
C HIS A 76 13.93 8.83 2.73
N PHE A 77 13.52 9.16 1.51
CA PHE A 77 14.16 8.63 0.31
C PHE A 77 15.63 9.04 0.26
N ASN A 78 16.51 8.08 0.01
CA ASN A 78 17.95 8.27 -0.10
C ASN A 78 18.36 8.10 -1.56
N GLU A 79 18.43 9.21 -2.29
CA GLU A 79 18.75 9.22 -3.72
C GLU A 79 20.17 8.71 -4.01
N GLU A 80 21.14 9.02 -3.13
CA GLU A 80 22.55 8.63 -3.31
C GLU A 80 22.77 7.11 -3.29
N LEU A 81 21.97 6.39 -2.47
CA LEU A 81 22.07 4.94 -2.33
C LEU A 81 21.07 4.18 -3.21
N SER A 82 20.13 4.88 -3.84
CA SER A 82 19.11 4.27 -4.70
C SER A 82 19.64 4.10 -6.12
N ALA A 83 19.29 2.98 -6.75
CA ALA A 83 19.59 2.76 -8.17
C ALA A 83 18.62 3.50 -9.10
N PHE A 84 17.44 3.87 -8.57
CA PHE A 84 16.35 4.49 -9.31
C PHE A 84 15.69 5.58 -8.45
N PRO A 85 15.23 6.69 -9.05
CA PRO A 85 14.38 7.68 -8.39
C PRO A 85 13.07 7.08 -7.88
N GLU A 86 12.52 7.57 -6.77
CA GLU A 86 11.24 7.05 -6.21
C GLU A 86 10.01 7.34 -7.09
N ASP A 87 10.10 8.26 -8.05
CA ASP A 87 9.09 8.52 -9.07
C ASP A 87 9.18 7.56 -10.28
N THR A 88 10.09 6.58 -10.26
CA THR A 88 10.18 5.54 -11.29
C THR A 88 8.88 4.73 -11.37
N GLU A 89 8.28 4.68 -12.55
CA GLU A 89 7.09 3.87 -12.82
C GLU A 89 7.42 2.38 -12.87
N VAL A 90 6.56 1.59 -12.24
CA VAL A 90 6.58 0.13 -12.20
C VAL A 90 5.18 -0.41 -12.46
N THR A 91 5.10 -1.46 -13.27
CA THR A 91 3.86 -2.19 -13.52
C THR A 91 3.78 -3.37 -12.56
N VAL A 92 2.75 -3.38 -11.72
CA VAL A 92 2.54 -4.38 -10.68
C VAL A 92 1.10 -4.89 -10.67
N LEU A 93 0.87 -6.02 -10.00
CA LEU A 93 -0.47 -6.53 -9.77
C LEU A 93 -1.27 -5.53 -8.93
N ASN A 94 -2.52 -5.27 -9.33
CA ASN A 94 -3.41 -4.37 -8.62
C ASN A 94 -3.89 -4.99 -7.30
N ALA A 95 -3.14 -4.74 -6.22
CA ALA A 95 -3.40 -5.32 -4.91
C ALA A 95 -4.79 -4.94 -4.33
N ALA A 96 -5.27 -3.72 -4.58
CA ALA A 96 -6.59 -3.28 -4.13
C ALA A 96 -7.70 -4.07 -4.82
N LEU A 97 -7.57 -4.26 -6.14
CA LEU A 97 -8.48 -5.09 -6.93
C LEU A 97 -8.45 -6.55 -6.47
N GLN A 98 -7.27 -7.10 -6.18
CA GLN A 98 -7.15 -8.46 -5.65
C GLN A 98 -7.82 -8.63 -4.28
N GLY A 99 -7.60 -7.69 -3.35
CA GLY A 99 -8.29 -7.70 -2.06
C GLY A 99 -9.81 -7.62 -2.20
N LEU A 100 -10.29 -6.81 -3.15
CA LEU A 100 -11.70 -6.75 -3.48
C LEU A 100 -12.22 -8.09 -4.03
N PHE A 101 -11.50 -8.75 -4.95
CA PHE A 101 -11.90 -10.06 -5.46
C PHE A 101 -12.06 -11.09 -4.34
N LEU A 102 -11.11 -11.14 -3.42
CA LEU A 102 -11.16 -12.07 -2.28
C LEU A 102 -12.32 -11.79 -1.32
N THR A 103 -12.77 -10.54 -1.20
CA THR A 103 -13.90 -10.19 -0.32
C THR A 103 -15.26 -10.47 -0.94
N VAL A 104 -15.36 -10.45 -2.28
CA VAL A 104 -16.60 -10.75 -3.01
C VAL A 104 -16.73 -12.21 -3.42
N GLU A 105 -15.62 -12.97 -3.45
CA GLU A 105 -15.60 -14.41 -3.70
C GLU A 105 -16.44 -15.14 -2.64
N GLY A 106 -17.63 -15.61 -3.02
CA GLY A 106 -18.60 -16.25 -2.12
C GLY A 106 -19.86 -15.42 -1.82
N THR A 107 -19.96 -14.20 -2.34
CA THR A 107 -21.22 -13.44 -2.35
C THR A 107 -21.96 -13.68 -3.67
N ASP A 108 -23.29 -13.90 -3.63
CA ASP A 108 -24.16 -13.99 -4.84
C ASP A 108 -24.30 -12.62 -5.57
N ASN A 109 -23.34 -11.72 -5.36
CA ASN A 109 -23.44 -10.33 -5.79
C ASN A 109 -23.04 -10.22 -7.27
N ILE A 110 -24.07 -10.04 -8.11
CA ILE A 110 -24.05 -10.03 -9.59
C ILE A 110 -23.25 -8.86 -10.22
N LEU A 111 -22.53 -8.09 -9.40
CA LEU A 111 -21.87 -6.85 -9.78
C LEU A 111 -20.52 -7.07 -10.51
N LEU A 112 -20.12 -8.32 -10.74
CA LEU A 112 -18.88 -8.72 -11.41
C LEU A 112 -19.00 -8.75 -12.94
N THR A 113 -19.49 -7.67 -13.57
CA THR A 113 -19.51 -7.57 -15.04
C THR A 113 -18.26 -6.88 -15.57
N ASN A 114 -17.79 -7.26 -16.77
CA ASN A 114 -16.63 -6.64 -17.43
C ASN A 114 -16.76 -5.11 -17.60
N SER A 115 -17.98 -4.58 -17.66
CA SER A 115 -18.22 -3.14 -17.78
C SER A 115 -18.04 -2.40 -16.45
N ALA A 116 -18.24 -3.05 -15.30
CA ALA A 116 -17.97 -2.43 -14.00
C ALA A 116 -16.46 -2.21 -13.81
N TRP A 117 -15.63 -3.16 -14.25
CA TRP A 117 -14.17 -3.13 -14.06
C TRP A 117 -13.48 -1.95 -14.75
N ASN A 118 -13.72 -1.77 -16.04
CA ASN A 118 -13.11 -0.67 -16.80
C ASN A 118 -13.52 0.71 -16.26
N ASN A 119 -14.70 0.81 -15.65
CA ASN A 119 -15.19 2.06 -15.03
C ASN A 119 -14.56 2.35 -13.66
N LEU A 120 -14.02 1.35 -12.95
CA LEU A 120 -13.48 1.50 -11.59
C LEU A 120 -12.03 1.96 -11.57
N PHE A 121 -11.24 1.43 -12.51
CA PHE A 121 -9.79 1.61 -12.57
C PHE A 121 -9.35 2.38 -13.81
N GLY A 122 -10.28 2.99 -14.55
CA GLY A 122 -9.95 3.92 -15.64
C GLY A 122 -9.24 3.29 -16.85
N GLY A 123 -9.30 1.97 -17.00
CA GLY A 123 -8.60 1.21 -18.04
C GLY A 123 -7.42 0.38 -17.51
N ASP A 124 -6.93 0.65 -16.30
CA ASP A 124 -5.96 -0.22 -15.63
C ASP A 124 -6.69 -1.48 -15.13
N GLY A 125 -6.35 -2.63 -15.71
CA GLY A 125 -7.02 -3.90 -15.39
C GLY A 125 -6.46 -4.56 -14.13
N LEU A 126 -6.09 -5.84 -14.29
CA LEU A 126 -5.42 -6.64 -13.27
C LEU A 126 -4.05 -6.07 -12.86
N PHE A 127 -3.44 -5.28 -13.75
CA PHE A 127 -2.15 -4.64 -13.55
C PHE A 127 -2.33 -3.13 -13.56
N LEU A 128 -1.54 -2.44 -12.73
CA LEU A 128 -1.47 -0.99 -12.69
C LEU A 128 -0.03 -0.55 -12.85
N THR A 129 0.16 0.57 -13.55
CA THR A 129 1.46 1.24 -13.69
C THR A 129 1.47 2.45 -12.77
N ILE A 130 2.42 2.48 -11.84
CA ILE A 130 2.50 3.52 -10.82
C ILE A 130 3.93 3.78 -10.40
N THR A 131 4.21 4.96 -9.84
CA THR A 131 5.50 5.26 -9.25
C THR A 131 5.78 4.42 -8.00
N ALA A 132 7.05 4.07 -7.77
CA ALA A 132 7.47 3.35 -6.57
C ALA A 132 7.04 4.07 -5.27
N LYS A 133 7.13 5.40 -5.23
CA LYS A 133 6.69 6.23 -4.10
C LYS A 133 5.21 6.04 -3.75
N LYS A 134 4.34 6.02 -4.77
CA LYS A 134 2.91 5.78 -4.58
C LYS A 134 2.62 4.33 -4.21
N LEU A 135 3.32 3.39 -4.84
CA LEU A 135 3.18 1.97 -4.49
C LEU A 135 3.51 1.70 -3.01
N LEU A 136 4.56 2.33 -2.49
CA LEU A 136 5.10 2.03 -1.16
C LEU A 136 4.55 2.89 -0.03
N PHE A 137 4.27 4.18 -0.28
CA PHE A 137 3.98 5.14 0.80
C PHE A 137 2.76 6.03 0.54
N GLU A 138 2.62 6.64 -0.64
CA GLU A 138 1.51 7.58 -0.87
C GLU A 138 0.18 6.85 -1.16
N GLY A 139 0.23 5.59 -1.56
CA GLY A 139 -0.94 4.86 -2.03
C GLY A 139 -1.44 5.33 -3.39
N TYR A 140 -2.56 4.74 -3.83
CA TYR A 140 -3.19 5.09 -5.09
C TYR A 140 -4.71 5.10 -5.01
N ASP A 141 -5.28 5.99 -5.81
CA ASP A 141 -6.71 6.25 -5.81
C ASP A 141 -7.42 5.35 -6.83
N PHE A 142 -8.58 4.82 -6.43
CA PHE A 142 -9.54 4.16 -7.29
C PHE A 142 -10.95 4.64 -6.91
N CYS A 143 -11.97 4.27 -7.70
CA CYS A 143 -13.33 4.75 -7.44
C CYS A 143 -13.48 6.29 -7.49
N ILE A 144 -12.81 6.96 -8.44
CA ILE A 144 -12.89 8.41 -8.62
C ILE A 144 -14.24 8.81 -9.25
N ASN A 145 -15.03 9.66 -8.57
CA ASN A 145 -16.43 9.94 -8.89
C ASN A 145 -16.69 10.60 -10.26
N ASP A 146 -15.72 11.34 -10.82
CA ASP A 146 -16.02 12.34 -11.84
C ASP A 146 -16.42 11.78 -13.21
N ASN A 147 -16.31 10.46 -13.45
CA ASN A 147 -16.72 9.83 -14.72
C ASN A 147 -17.31 8.42 -14.59
N GLN A 148 -17.86 8.06 -13.43
CA GLN A 148 -18.42 6.72 -13.26
C GLN A 148 -19.84 6.57 -13.80
N SER A 149 -20.07 5.47 -14.52
CA SER A 149 -21.40 4.98 -14.84
C SER A 149 -22.23 4.74 -13.57
N PHE A 150 -23.55 4.66 -13.69
CA PHE A 150 -24.43 4.35 -12.56
C PHE A 150 -24.02 3.05 -11.83
N ILE A 151 -23.57 2.06 -12.60
CA ILE A 151 -23.04 0.78 -12.07
C ILE A 151 -21.75 1.02 -11.30
N GLY A 152 -20.81 1.82 -11.83
CA GLY A 152 -19.58 2.19 -11.13
C GLY A 152 -19.85 2.87 -9.78
N LYS A 153 -20.81 3.81 -9.73
CA LYS A 153 -21.19 4.50 -8.49
C LYS A 153 -21.81 3.55 -7.45
N LEU A 154 -22.68 2.63 -7.88
CA LEU A 154 -23.26 1.63 -6.99
C LEU A 154 -22.17 0.70 -6.44
N PHE A 155 -21.26 0.26 -7.30
CA PHE A 155 -20.13 -0.58 -6.93
C PHE A 155 -19.21 0.13 -5.93
N CYS A 156 -18.79 1.36 -6.21
CA CYS A 156 -17.94 2.14 -5.29
C CYS A 156 -18.62 2.38 -3.94
N LYS A 157 -19.95 2.56 -3.92
CA LYS A 157 -20.71 2.62 -2.67
C LYS A 157 -20.66 1.29 -1.91
N THR A 158 -20.77 0.16 -2.61
CA THR A 158 -20.61 -1.18 -2.01
C THR A 158 -19.19 -1.38 -1.47
N ILE A 159 -18.14 -1.03 -2.22
CA ILE A 159 -16.75 -1.10 -1.73
C ILE A 159 -16.61 -0.27 -0.46
N LYS A 160 -17.07 0.99 -0.45
CA LYS A 160 -16.99 1.86 0.73
C LYS A 160 -17.59 1.19 1.97
N THR A 161 -18.70 0.48 1.83
CA THR A 161 -19.29 -0.29 2.94
C THR A 161 -18.47 -1.53 3.32
N LEU A 162 -17.86 -2.22 2.35
CA LEU A 162 -17.04 -3.41 2.61
C LEU A 162 -15.69 -3.08 3.26
N VAL A 163 -15.13 -1.90 2.97
CA VAL A 163 -13.80 -1.49 3.44
C VAL A 163 -13.88 -0.60 4.68
N ASP A 164 -15.07 -0.35 5.21
CA ASP A 164 -15.25 0.39 6.46
C ASP A 164 -14.53 -0.32 7.61
N GLY A 165 -13.67 0.41 8.32
CA GLY A 165 -12.77 -0.16 9.34
C GLY A 165 -11.50 -0.83 8.81
N SER A 166 -11.24 -0.84 7.49
CA SER A 166 -9.95 -1.26 6.93
C SER A 166 -8.84 -0.29 7.33
N LYS A 167 -7.65 -0.82 7.59
CA LYS A 167 -6.43 -0.01 7.83
C LYS A 167 -5.70 0.36 6.54
N THR A 168 -5.91 -0.40 5.46
CA THR A 168 -5.18 -0.27 4.18
C THR A 168 -6.00 0.43 3.10
N MET A 169 -7.25 0.77 3.40
CA MET A 169 -8.14 1.48 2.48
C MET A 169 -8.79 2.63 3.23
N THR A 170 -8.56 3.85 2.74
CA THR A 170 -9.23 5.05 3.23
C THR A 170 -10.15 5.59 2.15
N TYR A 171 -11.18 6.35 2.51
CA TYR A 171 -12.12 6.89 1.54
C TYR A 171 -12.63 8.26 1.95
N ASP A 172 -12.97 9.06 0.94
CA ASP A 172 -13.72 10.31 1.08
C ASP A 172 -14.94 10.29 0.15
N ASP A 173 -15.67 11.40 0.06
CA ASP A 173 -16.84 11.49 -0.80
C ASP A 173 -16.52 11.27 -2.28
N LYS A 174 -15.29 11.52 -2.73
CA LYS A 174 -14.84 11.55 -4.12
C LYS A 174 -14.06 10.32 -4.58
N LYS A 175 -13.32 9.65 -3.70
CA LYS A 175 -12.39 8.56 -4.04
C LYS A 175 -12.16 7.58 -2.90
N ILE A 176 -11.58 6.43 -3.24
CA ILE A 176 -11.03 5.45 -2.30
C ILE A 176 -9.53 5.38 -2.56
N GLN A 177 -8.72 5.44 -1.51
CA GLN A 177 -7.26 5.36 -1.60
C GLN A 177 -6.80 4.06 -0.95
N PHE A 178 -6.02 3.27 -1.69
CA PHE A 178 -5.33 2.10 -1.16
C PHE A 178 -3.90 2.48 -0.78
N SER A 179 -3.49 2.17 0.44
CA SER A 179 -2.12 2.32 0.94
C SER A 179 -1.79 1.17 1.88
N PHE A 180 -0.52 0.76 1.92
CA PHE A 180 -0.07 -0.32 2.81
C PHE A 180 0.07 0.14 4.26
#